data_AF-A0AAD9THG5-F1
#
_entry.id   AF-A0AAD9THG5-F1
#
_cell.length_a   1.000
_cell.length_b   1.000
_cell.length_c   1.000
_cell.angle_alpha   90.00
_cell.angle_beta   90.00
_cell.angle_gamma   90.00
#
_symmetry.space_group_name_H-M   'P 1'
#
loop_
_entity.id
_entity.type
_entity.pdbx_description
1 polymer ?
#
loop_
_entity_poly.entity_id
_entity_poly.type
_entity_poly.pdbx_seq_one_letter_code
_entity_poly.pdbx_strand_id
1 'polypeptide(L)'
;MALVVICGQPCSGKSMAALCLAEALKESESKDTVRIIDETLFHLDHNQSYANMTAEKNLRGVLRSEVDRSVSKDNIIIVDSLNSIKGYRYELWCLARATGIRYCVLYCDVEETHCRKWNEERQVKGEVAYDDKIFEDLVRRFEKPDRRNRWDSPLFELWPHKNGIEKSSDAILDAVSYLTKKVDSKSRDVKILQPTIATQNTRLSEANSLYELDRATQEVTNAIVEAQSNALGGPLNGISLGQGLPNINISRSVGLPELRRLRRTFMKLTGQTSLSGRPPPSDADSAKRMFVNYLNRELDTTA
;
A
#
# COMPACT_ATOMS: atom_id res chain seq x y z
N MET A 1 4.67 -10.52 -3.70
CA MET A 1 5.32 -9.73 -2.64
C MET A 1 4.40 -9.42 -1.45
N ALA A 2 5.02 -9.29 -0.27
CA ALA A 2 4.42 -8.98 1.01
C ALA A 2 5.29 -8.04 1.89
N LEU A 3 4.63 -7.35 2.83
CA LEU A 3 5.25 -6.70 3.99
C LEU A 3 4.91 -7.49 5.25
N VAL A 4 5.92 -7.99 5.95
CA VAL A 4 5.79 -8.69 7.23
C VAL A 4 6.21 -7.74 8.33
N VAL A 5 5.32 -7.48 9.29
CA VAL A 5 5.61 -6.66 10.47
C VAL A 5 5.73 -7.57 11.67
N ILE A 6 6.92 -7.66 12.25
CA ILE A 6 7.14 -8.44 13.48
C ILE A 6 6.89 -7.53 14.67
N CYS A 7 6.08 -7.96 15.63
CA CYS A 7 5.86 -7.20 16.87
C CYS A 7 5.92 -8.09 18.09
N GLY A 8 6.15 -7.48 19.25
CA GLY A 8 6.28 -8.18 20.52
C GLY A 8 6.99 -7.31 21.54
N GLN A 9 6.90 -7.70 22.82
CA GLN A 9 7.61 -7.03 23.91
C GLN A 9 9.12 -6.88 23.63
N PRO A 10 9.84 -5.93 24.26
CA PRO A 10 11.30 -5.89 24.16
C PRO A 10 11.88 -7.26 24.54
N CYS A 11 12.95 -7.67 23.86
CA CYS A 11 13.61 -8.97 24.06
C CYS A 11 12.78 -10.23 23.76
N SER A 12 11.55 -10.14 23.22
CA SER A 12 10.69 -11.30 22.91
C SER A 12 11.17 -12.24 21.77
N GLY A 13 12.39 -12.10 21.26
CA GLY A 13 12.91 -12.97 20.20
C GLY A 13 12.55 -12.56 18.76
N LYS A 14 12.06 -11.33 18.54
CA LYS A 14 11.68 -10.82 17.21
C LYS A 14 12.77 -10.97 16.14
N SER A 15 14.01 -10.62 16.45
CA SER A 15 15.13 -10.75 15.50
C SER A 15 15.44 -12.20 15.15
N MET A 16 15.30 -13.12 16.12
CA MET A 16 15.41 -14.55 15.83
C MET A 16 14.27 -15.00 14.90
N ALA A 17 13.04 -14.56 15.16
CA ALA A 17 11.90 -14.86 14.29
C ALA A 17 12.08 -14.29 12.87
N ALA A 18 12.65 -13.09 12.74
CA ALA A 18 12.96 -12.47 11.46
C ALA A 18 13.96 -13.29 10.65
N LEU A 19 15.05 -13.73 11.31
CA LEU A 19 16.08 -14.56 10.71
C LEU A 19 15.54 -15.93 10.31
N CYS A 20 14.84 -16.63 11.22
CA CYS A 20 14.23 -17.93 10.92
C CYS A 20 13.25 -17.85 9.76
N LEU A 21 12.39 -16.82 9.71
CA LEU A 21 11.46 -16.62 8.60
C LEU A 21 12.21 -16.34 7.29
N ALA A 22 13.21 -15.46 7.32
CA ALA A 22 13.99 -15.13 6.13
C ALA A 22 14.75 -16.35 5.58
N GLU A 23 15.32 -17.17 6.46
CA GLU A 23 15.98 -18.41 6.07
C GLU A 23 15.00 -19.45 5.52
N ALA A 24 13.86 -19.66 6.18
CA ALA A 24 12.82 -20.56 5.69
C ALA A 24 12.26 -20.12 4.31
N LEU A 25 12.12 -18.81 4.07
CA LEU A 25 11.74 -18.27 2.76
C LEU A 25 12.82 -18.51 1.69
N LYS A 26 14.10 -18.38 2.04
CA LYS A 26 15.22 -18.67 1.11
C LYS A 26 15.34 -20.15 0.75
N GLU A 27 14.98 -21.03 1.68
CA GLU A 27 14.95 -22.49 1.47
C GLU A 27 13.72 -22.95 0.70
N SER A 28 12.66 -22.14 0.66
CA SER A 28 11.48 -22.43 -0.14
C SER A 28 11.79 -22.35 -1.64
N GLU A 29 10.99 -23.03 -2.48
CA GLU A 29 11.14 -22.98 -3.95
C GLU A 29 10.84 -21.59 -4.55
N SER A 30 10.42 -20.63 -3.72
CA SER A 30 10.19 -19.26 -4.14
C SER A 30 11.51 -18.55 -4.47
N LYS A 31 11.53 -17.85 -5.61
CA LYS A 31 12.62 -16.94 -6.00
C LYS A 31 12.40 -15.51 -5.49
N ASP A 32 11.49 -15.30 -4.55
CA ASP A 32 11.20 -13.97 -4.01
C ASP A 32 12.42 -13.42 -3.29
N THR A 33 12.75 -12.15 -3.54
CA THR A 33 13.86 -11.48 -2.85
C THR A 33 13.42 -11.09 -1.45
N VAL A 34 14.07 -11.63 -0.40
CA VAL A 34 13.74 -11.30 1.00
C VAL A 34 14.73 -10.30 1.56
N ARG A 35 14.21 -9.23 2.19
CA ARG A 35 15.02 -8.22 2.89
C ARG A 35 14.48 -7.96 4.28
N ILE A 36 15.35 -7.97 5.28
CA ILE A 36 15.05 -7.55 6.65
C ILE A 36 15.41 -6.07 6.79
N ILE A 37 14.53 -5.29 7.42
CA ILE A 37 14.75 -3.91 7.82
C ILE A 37 14.67 -3.85 9.35
N ASP A 38 15.76 -3.44 9.99
CA ASP A 38 15.89 -3.30 11.43
C ASP A 38 16.64 -2.02 11.82
N GLU A 39 16.78 -1.77 13.12
CA GLU A 39 17.52 -0.62 13.64
C GLU A 39 19.03 -0.66 13.34
N THR A 40 19.60 -1.87 13.20
CA THR A 40 21.05 -2.08 13.02
C THR A 40 21.55 -1.59 11.66
N LEU A 41 20.69 -1.64 10.63
CA LEU A 41 20.97 -1.08 9.29
C LEU A 41 21.34 0.41 9.30
N PHE A 42 20.93 1.14 10.34
CA PHE A 42 21.15 2.58 10.46
C PHE A 42 22.21 2.92 11.50
N HIS A 43 22.91 1.92 12.05
CA HIS A 43 23.87 2.07 13.14
C HIS A 43 23.28 2.80 14.35
N LEU A 44 21.98 2.59 14.62
CA LEU A 44 21.27 3.22 15.71
C LEU A 44 21.37 2.36 16.97
N ASP A 45 21.86 2.96 18.05
CA ASP A 45 21.88 2.31 19.35
C ASP A 45 20.46 2.20 19.92
N HIS A 46 20.14 1.06 20.52
CA HIS A 46 18.81 0.80 21.08
C HIS A 46 18.46 1.77 22.20
N ASN A 47 19.34 1.95 23.18
CA ASN A 47 19.05 2.80 24.34
C ASN A 47 18.93 4.26 23.92
N GLN A 48 19.77 4.75 22.99
CA GLN A 48 19.64 6.09 22.45
C GLN A 48 18.34 6.28 21.66
N SER A 49 17.95 5.29 20.85
CA SER A 49 16.76 5.37 20.01
C SER A 49 15.45 5.39 20.82
N TYR A 50 15.45 4.79 22.00
CA TYR A 50 14.30 4.74 22.91
C TYR A 50 14.45 5.62 24.16
N ALA A 51 15.49 6.46 24.23
CA ALA A 51 15.76 7.32 25.39
C ALA A 51 14.65 8.35 25.67
N ASN A 52 13.96 8.82 24.62
CA ASN A 52 12.86 9.78 24.71
C ASN A 52 11.95 9.72 23.48
N MET A 53 10.80 10.39 23.57
CA MET A 53 9.77 10.39 22.53
C MET A 53 10.26 10.95 21.18
N THR A 54 11.18 11.93 21.19
CA THR A 54 11.73 12.51 19.95
C THR A 54 12.65 11.53 19.25
N ALA A 55 13.55 10.87 20.00
CA ALA A 55 14.43 9.84 19.47
C ALA A 55 13.62 8.68 18.87
N GLU A 56 12.61 8.20 19.59
CA GLU A 56 11.76 7.11 19.10
C GLU A 56 10.97 7.53 17.85
N LYS A 57 10.43 8.76 17.83
CA LYS A 57 9.75 9.30 16.65
C LYS A 57 10.68 9.34 15.43
N ASN A 58 11.94 9.76 15.62
CA ASN A 58 12.93 9.80 14.56
C ASN A 58 13.28 8.38 14.07
N LEU A 59 13.48 7.43 14.99
CA LEU A 59 13.71 6.02 14.65
C LEU A 59 12.58 5.48 13.78
N ARG A 60 11.32 5.64 14.22
CA ARG A 60 10.14 5.20 13.47
C ARG A 60 10.07 5.85 12.09
N GLY A 61 10.43 7.13 11.99
CA GLY A 61 10.50 7.86 10.73
C GLY A 61 11.53 7.31 9.76
N VAL A 62 12.73 6.96 10.25
CA VAL A 62 13.81 6.36 9.45
C VAL A 62 13.39 4.97 8.96
N LEU A 63 12.97 4.08 9.86
CA LEU A 63 12.48 2.74 9.52
C LEU A 63 11.34 2.78 8.50
N ARG A 64 10.35 3.65 8.74
CA ARG A 64 9.21 3.82 7.83
C ARG A 64 9.66 4.29 6.44
N SER A 65 10.62 5.22 6.38
CA SER A 65 11.13 5.74 5.11
C SER A 65 11.88 4.67 4.31
N GLU A 66 12.64 3.80 4.98
CA GLU A 66 13.32 2.69 4.31
C GLU A 66 12.32 1.61 3.85
N VAL A 67 11.29 1.33 4.65
CA VAL A 67 10.20 0.43 4.23
C VAL A 67 9.52 0.97 2.97
N ASP A 68 9.13 2.25 2.96
CA ASP A 68 8.45 2.88 1.82
C ASP A 68 9.27 2.79 0.52
N ARG A 69 10.60 2.99 0.62
CA ARG A 69 11.52 2.84 -0.53
C ARG A 69 11.72 1.39 -0.96
N SER A 70 11.64 0.45 -0.03
CA SER A 70 11.97 -0.95 -0.27
C SER A 70 10.80 -1.78 -0.77
N VAL A 71 9.55 -1.41 -0.46
CA VAL A 71 8.38 -2.19 -0.89
C VAL A 71 8.17 -2.11 -2.41
N SER A 72 8.38 -3.21 -3.15
CA SER A 72 8.04 -3.38 -4.57
C SER A 72 7.31 -4.70 -4.86
N LYS A 73 6.50 -4.84 -5.91
CA LYS A 73 5.66 -6.05 -6.10
C LYS A 73 6.41 -7.40 -6.27
N ASP A 74 7.74 -7.37 -6.22
CA ASP A 74 8.66 -8.46 -6.55
C ASP A 74 9.51 -8.96 -5.37
N ASN A 75 9.46 -8.34 -4.19
CA ASN A 75 10.26 -8.76 -3.02
C ASN A 75 9.43 -9.31 -1.85
N ILE A 76 10.00 -9.44 -0.66
CA ILE A 76 9.33 -9.62 0.63
C ILE A 76 10.12 -8.79 1.62
N ILE A 77 9.47 -7.86 2.29
CA ILE A 77 10.10 -7.00 3.29
C ILE A 77 9.67 -7.47 4.68
N ILE A 78 10.63 -7.78 5.54
CA ILE A 78 10.43 -8.12 6.95
C ILE A 78 10.89 -6.93 7.79
N VAL A 79 10.00 -6.37 8.61
CA VAL A 79 10.33 -5.28 9.53
C VAL A 79 10.57 -5.86 10.92
N ASP A 80 11.85 -6.00 11.27
CA ASP A 80 12.29 -6.41 12.61
C ASP A 80 12.59 -5.18 13.45
N SER A 81 11.59 -4.73 14.20
CA SER A 81 11.70 -3.66 15.19
C SER A 81 10.66 -3.91 16.28
N LEU A 82 10.56 -3.05 17.29
CA LEU A 82 9.52 -3.18 18.34
C LEU A 82 8.10 -3.22 17.77
N ASN A 83 7.80 -2.33 16.81
CA ASN A 83 6.47 -2.16 16.24
C ASN A 83 5.37 -2.15 17.33
N SER A 84 5.68 -1.49 18.45
CA SER A 84 5.01 -1.67 19.74
C SER A 84 3.63 -1.02 19.83
N ILE A 85 3.37 0.01 19.03
CA ILE A 85 2.11 0.75 19.04
C ILE A 85 1.30 0.48 17.79
N LYS A 86 -0.02 0.39 17.95
CA LYS A 86 -0.99 0.12 16.87
C LYS A 86 -0.94 1.18 15.77
N GLY A 87 -0.69 2.44 16.14
CA GLY A 87 -0.61 3.56 15.20
C GLY A 87 0.52 3.38 14.18
N TYR A 88 1.68 2.89 14.64
CA TYR A 88 2.81 2.65 13.76
C TYR A 88 2.60 1.42 12.87
N ARG A 89 2.01 0.35 13.41
CA ARG A 89 1.63 -0.82 12.59
C ARG A 89 0.62 -0.45 11.50
N TYR A 90 -0.33 0.45 11.81
CA TYR A 90 -1.27 1.01 10.84
C TYR A 90 -0.58 1.84 9.74
N GLU A 91 0.42 2.66 10.09
CA GLU A 91 1.23 3.38 9.09
C GLU A 91 1.94 2.42 8.12
N LEU A 92 2.57 1.35 8.63
CA LEU A 92 3.22 0.33 7.80
C LEU A 92 2.20 -0.43 6.93
N TRP A 93 1.02 -0.74 7.47
CA TRP A 93 -0.08 -1.32 6.70
C TRP A 93 -0.54 -0.40 5.56
N CYS A 94 -0.57 0.92 5.79
CA CYS A 94 -0.91 1.88 4.74
C CYS A 94 0.11 1.86 3.60
N LEU A 95 1.41 1.71 3.89
CA LEU A 95 2.44 1.53 2.86
C LEU A 95 2.21 0.25 2.05
N ALA A 96 1.94 -0.87 2.72
CA ALA A 96 1.62 -2.12 2.04
C ALA A 96 0.36 -2.00 1.17
N ARG A 97 -0.65 -1.30 1.67
CA ARG A 97 -1.89 -1.02 0.93
C ARG A 97 -1.64 -0.12 -0.27
N ALA A 98 -0.81 0.90 -0.13
CA ALA A 98 -0.43 1.82 -1.20
C ALA A 98 0.24 1.08 -2.37
N THR A 99 1.18 0.20 -2.06
CA THR A 99 1.93 -0.60 -3.04
C THR A 99 1.09 -1.73 -3.62
N GLY A 100 0.00 -2.09 -2.95
CA GLY A 100 -0.95 -3.11 -3.39
C GLY A 100 -0.40 -4.52 -3.22
N ILE A 101 0.14 -4.80 -2.02
CA ILE A 101 0.82 -6.06 -1.68
C ILE A 101 0.18 -6.75 -0.49
N ARG A 102 0.65 -7.96 -0.16
CA ARG A 102 0.20 -8.62 1.07
C ARG A 102 0.78 -7.93 2.29
N TYR A 103 0.07 -8.07 3.40
CA TYR A 103 0.53 -7.60 4.70
C TYR A 103 0.23 -8.69 5.73
N CYS A 104 1.12 -8.89 6.69
CA CYS A 104 0.83 -9.68 7.89
C CYS A 104 1.59 -9.18 9.11
N VAL A 105 1.00 -9.42 10.28
CA VAL A 105 1.65 -9.26 11.58
C VAL A 105 2.09 -10.64 12.07
N LEU A 106 3.38 -10.77 12.38
CA LEU A 106 3.96 -11.91 13.09
C LEU A 106 4.21 -11.48 14.54
N TYR A 107 3.45 -12.04 15.48
CA TYR A 107 3.49 -11.65 16.89
C TYR A 107 4.34 -12.63 17.70
N CYS A 108 5.38 -12.13 18.37
CA CYS A 108 6.12 -12.88 19.37
C CYS A 108 5.46 -12.68 20.74
N ASP A 109 4.61 -13.62 21.15
CA ASP A 109 3.90 -13.56 22.43
C ASP A 109 4.78 -14.11 23.55
N VAL A 110 5.34 -13.19 24.34
CA VAL A 110 6.18 -13.48 25.49
C VAL A 110 5.74 -12.59 26.64
N GLU A 111 5.57 -13.20 27.81
CA GLU A 111 5.26 -12.45 29.03
C GLU A 111 6.44 -11.58 29.48
N GLU A 112 6.13 -10.44 30.09
CA GLU A 112 7.12 -9.48 30.59
C GLU A 112 8.22 -10.12 31.45
N THR A 113 7.84 -11.06 32.31
CA THR A 113 8.76 -11.75 33.23
C THR A 113 9.91 -12.45 32.49
N HIS A 114 9.60 -13.11 31.38
CA HIS A 114 10.59 -13.78 30.53
C HIS A 114 11.42 -12.78 29.74
N CYS A 115 10.78 -11.74 29.19
CA CYS A 115 11.47 -10.65 28.50
C CYS A 115 12.51 -9.96 29.40
N ARG A 116 12.16 -9.73 30.67
CA ARG A 116 13.04 -9.11 31.66
C ARG A 116 14.25 -9.99 31.96
N LYS A 117 13.99 -11.27 32.26
CA LYS A 117 15.04 -12.25 32.50
C LYS A 117 16.02 -12.34 31.33
N TRP A 118 15.51 -12.38 30.09
CA TRP A 118 16.36 -12.40 28.90
C TRP A 118 17.14 -11.09 28.70
N ASN A 119 16.58 -9.95 29.09
CA ASN A 119 17.32 -8.68 29.08
C ASN A 119 18.48 -8.70 30.08
N GLU A 120 18.24 -9.14 31.30
CA GLU A 120 19.26 -9.28 32.36
C GLU A 120 20.37 -10.27 31.94
N GLU A 121 20.01 -11.42 31.37
CA GLU A 121 20.97 -12.40 30.85
C GLU A 121 21.86 -11.81 29.75
N ARG A 122 21.31 -10.96 28.87
CA ARG A 122 22.09 -10.25 27.84
C ARG A 122 23.04 -9.22 28.45
N GLN A 123 22.59 -8.46 29.45
CA GLN A 123 23.44 -7.52 30.19
C GLN A 123 24.65 -8.24 30.81
N VAL A 124 24.41 -9.38 31.47
CA VAL A 124 25.48 -10.20 32.09
C VAL A 124 26.47 -10.73 31.05
N LYS A 125 26.00 -11.08 29.86
CA LYS A 125 26.84 -11.56 28.75
C LYS A 125 27.57 -10.44 27.98
N GLY A 126 27.26 -9.17 28.27
CA GLY A 126 27.77 -8.03 27.50
C GLY A 126 27.19 -7.94 26.08
N GLU A 127 26.02 -8.55 25.86
CA GLU A 127 25.27 -8.44 24.60
C GLU A 127 24.43 -7.15 24.58
N VAL A 128 23.89 -6.78 23.41
CA VAL A 128 22.99 -5.63 23.29
C VAL A 128 21.73 -5.87 24.14
N ALA A 129 21.55 -5.03 25.14
CA ALA A 129 20.43 -5.06 26.08
C ALA A 129 19.89 -3.65 26.32
N TYR A 130 18.65 -3.58 26.79
CA TYR A 130 18.04 -2.32 27.21
C TYR A 130 18.45 -1.98 28.64
N ASP A 131 18.65 -0.69 28.91
CA ASP A 131 18.73 -0.17 30.27
C ASP A 131 17.38 -0.39 30.97
N ASP A 132 17.40 -0.67 32.27
CA ASP A 132 16.20 -1.05 33.03
C ASP A 132 15.07 -0.02 32.89
N LYS A 133 15.40 1.27 32.96
CA LYS A 133 14.42 2.36 32.81
C LYS A 133 13.76 2.35 31.43
N ILE A 134 14.53 2.09 30.38
CA ILE A 134 14.02 2.03 29.01
C ILE A 134 13.17 0.77 28.82
N PHE A 135 13.65 -0.38 29.32
CA PHE A 135 12.92 -1.63 29.28
C PHE A 135 11.53 -1.51 29.93
N GLU A 136 11.46 -0.97 31.15
CA GLU A 136 10.21 -0.71 31.87
C GLU A 136 9.22 0.14 31.08
N ASP A 137 9.71 1.23 30.48
CA ASP A 137 8.89 2.14 29.68
C ASP A 137 8.34 1.42 28.43
N LEU A 138 9.20 0.69 27.72
CA LEU A 138 8.82 -0.05 26.52
C LEU A 138 7.76 -1.13 26.81
N VAL A 139 7.93 -1.88 27.89
CA VAL A 139 6.98 -2.93 28.29
C VAL A 139 5.60 -2.35 28.59
N ARG A 140 5.54 -1.24 29.33
CA ARG A 140 4.26 -0.60 29.73
C ARG A 140 3.51 0.00 28.54
N ARG A 141 4.22 0.43 27.51
CA ARG A 141 3.65 1.05 26.31
C ARG A 141 3.29 0.06 25.20
N PHE A 142 3.62 -1.23 25.36
CA PHE A 142 3.36 -2.22 24.33
C PHE A 142 1.85 -2.46 24.16
N GLU A 143 1.34 -2.18 22.97
CA GLU A 143 -0.04 -2.45 22.57
C GLU A 143 -0.11 -3.78 21.81
N LYS A 144 -0.63 -4.82 22.48
CA LYS A 144 -0.82 -6.15 21.87
C LYS A 144 -1.65 -6.04 20.57
N PRO A 145 -1.27 -6.77 19.50
CA PRO A 145 -2.00 -6.75 18.24
C PRO A 145 -3.43 -7.27 18.41
N ASP A 146 -4.41 -6.56 17.85
CA ASP A 146 -5.84 -6.87 18.02
C ASP A 146 -6.41 -7.64 16.82
N ARG A 147 -6.81 -8.90 17.07
CA ARG A 147 -7.46 -9.80 16.09
C ARG A 147 -8.73 -9.22 15.45
N ARG A 148 -9.41 -8.27 16.09
CA ARG A 148 -10.60 -7.60 15.54
C ARG A 148 -10.25 -6.63 14.41
N ASN A 149 -9.04 -6.10 14.42
CA ASN A 149 -8.57 -5.17 13.41
C ASN A 149 -7.89 -5.95 12.29
N ARG A 150 -8.47 -5.95 11.08
CA ARG A 150 -7.90 -6.68 9.94
C ARG A 150 -6.43 -6.32 9.64
N TRP A 151 -6.05 -5.07 9.88
CA TRP A 151 -4.69 -4.58 9.67
C TRP A 151 -3.76 -4.82 10.86
N ASP A 152 -4.30 -5.13 12.04
CA ASP A 152 -3.52 -5.36 13.26
C ASP A 152 -3.55 -6.82 13.74
N SER A 153 -4.35 -7.66 13.06
CA SER A 153 -4.54 -9.04 13.46
C SER A 153 -3.20 -9.80 13.44
N PRO A 154 -2.80 -10.43 14.55
CA PRO A 154 -1.62 -11.30 14.59
C PRO A 154 -1.91 -12.56 13.78
N LEU A 155 -1.61 -12.53 12.48
CA LEU A 155 -1.91 -13.64 11.57
C LEU A 155 -1.08 -14.88 11.92
N PHE A 156 0.10 -14.68 12.47
CA PHE A 156 1.00 -15.72 12.93
C PHE A 156 1.47 -15.36 14.35
N GLU A 157 1.40 -16.32 15.27
CA GLU A 157 1.76 -16.12 16.67
C GLU A 157 2.85 -17.12 17.06
N LEU A 158 3.99 -16.60 17.51
CA LEU A 158 5.08 -17.38 18.08
C LEU A 158 5.02 -17.31 19.59
N TRP A 159 5.43 -18.41 20.24
CA TRP A 159 5.50 -18.53 21.70
C TRP A 159 6.94 -18.89 22.12
N PRO A 160 7.92 -17.98 21.92
CA PRO A 160 9.35 -18.27 22.04
C PRO A 160 9.76 -18.90 23.36
N HIS A 161 9.13 -18.50 24.46
CA HIS A 161 9.45 -19.05 25.78
C HIS A 161 9.03 -20.52 25.94
N LYS A 162 7.95 -20.95 25.29
CA LYS A 162 7.41 -22.31 25.42
C LYS A 162 7.98 -23.27 24.38
N ASN A 163 8.05 -22.81 23.13
CA ASN A 163 8.31 -23.68 21.97
C ASN A 163 9.66 -23.39 21.31
N GLY A 164 10.40 -22.37 21.77
CA GLY A 164 11.53 -21.85 21.03
C GLY A 164 11.11 -21.13 19.74
N ILE A 165 12.09 -20.78 18.92
CA ILE A 165 11.89 -20.24 17.57
C ILE A 165 12.77 -21.06 16.64
N GLU A 166 12.13 -21.78 15.73
CA GLU A 166 12.81 -22.61 14.73
C GLU A 166 12.14 -22.42 13.37
N LYS A 167 12.86 -22.73 12.28
CA LYS A 167 12.29 -22.70 10.91
C LYS A 167 11.10 -23.64 10.75
N SER A 168 11.12 -24.75 11.48
CA SER A 168 10.08 -25.79 11.57
C SER A 168 8.88 -25.38 12.42
N SER A 169 8.92 -24.23 13.09
CA SER A 169 7.78 -23.76 13.91
C SER A 169 6.55 -23.58 13.02
N ASP A 170 5.40 -24.10 13.44
CA ASP A 170 4.15 -24.06 12.68
C ASP A 170 3.81 -22.64 12.18
N ALA A 171 3.98 -21.62 13.03
CA ALA A 171 3.74 -20.23 12.66
C ALA A 171 4.68 -19.71 11.56
N ILE A 172 5.94 -20.18 11.51
CA ILE A 172 6.89 -19.83 10.44
C ILE A 172 6.52 -20.54 9.15
N LEU A 173 6.17 -21.83 9.21
CA LEU A 173 5.74 -22.61 8.05
C LEU A 173 4.44 -22.04 7.45
N ASP A 174 3.47 -21.69 8.29
CA ASP A 174 2.22 -21.03 7.89
C ASP A 174 2.49 -19.66 7.27
N ALA A 175 3.42 -18.88 7.83
CA ALA A 175 3.85 -17.62 7.25
C ALA A 175 4.49 -17.81 5.88
N VAL A 176 5.43 -18.74 5.72
CA VAL A 176 6.07 -19.07 4.43
C VAL A 176 5.00 -19.47 3.41
N SER A 177 4.07 -20.36 3.79
CA SER A 177 2.96 -20.79 2.94
C SER A 177 2.12 -19.59 2.49
N TYR A 178 1.68 -18.73 3.41
CA TYR A 178 0.91 -17.53 3.09
C TYR A 178 1.66 -16.55 2.18
N LEU A 179 2.96 -16.36 2.41
CA LEU A 179 3.79 -15.39 1.69
C LEU A 179 4.12 -15.86 0.28
N THR A 180 4.28 -17.17 0.05
CA THR A 180 4.68 -17.77 -1.24
C THR A 180 3.50 -18.28 -2.07
N LYS A 181 2.32 -18.46 -1.46
CA LYS A 181 1.11 -18.94 -2.17
C LYS A 181 0.82 -18.08 -3.40
N LYS A 182 0.71 -18.71 -4.57
CA LYS A 182 0.31 -18.03 -5.81
C LYS A 182 -1.15 -17.58 -5.70
N VAL A 183 -1.44 -16.37 -6.17
CA VAL A 183 -2.82 -15.87 -6.20
C VAL A 183 -3.53 -16.49 -7.38
N ASP A 184 -4.23 -17.59 -7.13
CA ASP A 184 -5.18 -18.12 -8.10
C ASP A 184 -6.47 -17.29 -8.02
N SER A 185 -6.97 -16.86 -9.18
CA SER A 185 -8.19 -16.06 -9.36
C SER A 185 -9.45 -16.68 -8.76
N LYS A 186 -9.38 -17.92 -8.25
CA LYS A 186 -10.46 -18.66 -7.59
C LYS A 186 -10.38 -18.64 -6.05
N SER A 187 -9.21 -18.43 -5.45
CA SER A 187 -9.05 -18.46 -3.99
C SER A 187 -9.20 -17.05 -3.39
N ARG A 188 -10.18 -16.85 -2.51
CA ARG A 188 -10.40 -15.59 -1.77
C ARG A 188 -9.48 -15.44 -0.55
N ASP A 189 -8.66 -16.45 -0.26
CA ASP A 189 -7.90 -16.56 0.99
C ASP A 189 -6.68 -15.64 1.01
N VAL A 190 -6.05 -15.44 -0.15
CA VAL A 190 -4.84 -14.60 -0.26
C VAL A 190 -5.23 -13.17 -0.62
N LYS A 191 -5.46 -12.35 0.41
CA LYS A 191 -5.90 -10.96 0.23
C LYS A 191 -4.71 -10.04 -0.06
N ILE A 192 -4.35 -9.90 -1.34
CA ILE A 192 -3.56 -8.75 -1.81
C ILE A 192 -4.34 -7.47 -1.46
N LEU A 193 -3.69 -6.53 -0.78
CA LEU A 193 -4.32 -5.26 -0.44
C LEU A 193 -4.58 -4.47 -1.72
N GLN A 194 -5.77 -3.88 -1.82
CA GLN A 194 -6.11 -2.98 -2.91
C GLN A 194 -5.82 -1.54 -2.47
N PRO A 195 -4.98 -0.81 -3.22
CA PRO A 195 -4.76 0.60 -2.99
C PRO A 195 -6.07 1.38 -2.98
N THR A 196 -6.15 2.38 -2.12
CA THR A 196 -7.27 3.33 -2.10
C THR A 196 -6.78 4.75 -2.26
N ILE A 197 -7.67 5.66 -2.66
CA ILE A 197 -7.37 7.10 -2.83
C ILE A 197 -6.65 7.67 -1.60
N ALA A 198 -7.01 7.24 -0.39
CA ALA A 198 -6.40 7.70 0.87
C ALA A 198 -4.97 7.19 1.13
N THR A 199 -4.52 6.13 0.44
CA THR A 199 -3.18 5.53 0.62
C THR A 199 -2.30 5.75 -0.60
N GLN A 200 -2.74 6.56 -1.56
CA GLN A 200 -2.11 6.68 -2.86
C GLN A 200 -1.44 8.05 -2.97
N ASN A 201 -0.10 8.06 -3.06
CA ASN A 201 0.66 9.29 -3.26
C ASN A 201 0.29 9.90 -4.62
N THR A 202 -0.17 11.16 -4.64
CA THR A 202 -0.53 11.90 -5.86
C THR A 202 0.57 11.72 -6.91
N ARG A 203 0.22 11.16 -8.08
CA ARG A 203 1.18 11.11 -9.19
C ARG A 203 1.48 12.54 -9.61
N LEU A 204 2.75 12.92 -9.67
CA LEU A 204 3.15 14.13 -10.36
C LEU A 204 2.74 13.95 -11.83
N SER A 205 1.66 14.61 -12.24
CA SER A 205 1.30 14.70 -13.66
C SER A 205 2.44 15.40 -14.38
N GLU A 206 2.89 14.90 -15.53
CA GLU A 206 3.81 15.66 -16.38
C GLU A 206 3.20 17.04 -16.65
N ALA A 207 4.01 18.10 -16.54
CA ALA A 207 3.54 19.49 -16.50
C ALA A 207 2.59 19.89 -17.65
N ASN A 208 2.62 19.18 -18.79
CA ASN A 208 1.78 19.44 -19.96
C ASN A 208 0.50 18.61 -20.07
N SER A 209 0.35 17.55 -19.27
CA SER A 209 -0.76 16.57 -19.44
C SER A 209 -2.15 17.15 -19.16
N LEU A 210 -2.28 18.04 -18.16
CA LEU A 210 -3.56 18.69 -17.83
C LEU A 210 -3.97 19.73 -18.87
N TYR A 211 -3.00 20.44 -19.46
CA TYR A 211 -3.25 21.39 -20.53
C TYR A 211 -3.73 20.69 -21.80
N GLU A 212 -3.05 19.61 -22.20
CA GLU A 212 -3.45 18.81 -23.38
C GLU A 212 -4.83 18.14 -23.19
N LEU A 213 -5.14 17.67 -21.97
CA LEU A 213 -6.46 17.15 -21.62
C LEU A 213 -7.54 18.22 -21.75
N ASP A 214 -7.30 19.41 -21.22
CA ASP A 214 -8.26 20.52 -21.28
C ASP A 214 -8.50 20.96 -22.73
N ARG A 215 -7.44 21.08 -23.54
CA ARG A 215 -7.52 21.41 -24.97
C ARG A 215 -8.29 20.35 -25.75
N ALA A 216 -7.97 19.07 -25.55
CA ALA A 216 -8.63 17.94 -26.22
C ALA A 216 -10.15 17.91 -25.92
N THR A 217 -10.54 18.11 -24.66
CA THR A 217 -11.97 18.12 -24.27
C THR A 217 -12.72 19.33 -24.82
N GLN A 218 -12.06 20.48 -24.95
CA GLN A 218 -12.62 21.67 -25.59
C GLN A 218 -12.86 21.43 -27.09
N GLU A 219 -11.90 20.85 -27.81
CA GLU A 219 -12.02 20.54 -29.24
C GLU A 219 -13.22 19.63 -29.51
N VAL A 220 -13.40 18.57 -28.71
CA VAL A 220 -14.57 17.67 -28.81
C VAL A 220 -15.88 18.42 -28.54
N THR A 221 -15.90 19.29 -27.53
CA THR A 221 -17.10 20.06 -27.19
C THR A 221 -17.51 21.00 -28.34
N ASN A 222 -16.53 21.65 -28.98
CA ASN A 222 -16.78 22.55 -30.10
C ASN A 222 -17.33 21.79 -31.32
N ALA A 223 -16.76 20.63 -31.64
CA ALA A 223 -17.23 19.80 -32.74
C ALA A 223 -18.68 19.32 -32.54
N ILE A 224 -19.09 19.04 -31.30
CA ILE A 224 -20.48 18.69 -30.97
C ILE A 224 -21.42 19.88 -31.25
N VAL A 225 -21.05 21.07 -30.77
CA VAL A 225 -21.84 22.28 -30.95
C VAL A 225 -21.99 22.63 -32.43
N GLU A 226 -20.92 22.52 -33.20
CA GLU A 226 -20.93 22.77 -34.65
C GLU A 226 -21.80 21.77 -35.42
N ALA A 227 -21.71 20.48 -35.08
CA ALA A 227 -22.57 19.46 -35.67
C ALA A 227 -24.05 19.72 -35.35
N GLN A 228 -24.37 20.10 -34.11
CA GLN A 228 -25.73 20.45 -33.68
C GLN A 228 -26.29 21.69 -34.39
N SER A 229 -25.46 22.72 -34.65
CA SER A 229 -25.90 23.90 -35.40
C SER A 229 -26.18 23.60 -36.87
N ASN A 230 -25.38 22.71 -37.48
CA ASN A 230 -25.54 22.35 -38.89
C ASN A 230 -26.72 21.41 -39.14
N ALA A 231 -27.18 20.68 -38.12
CA ALA A 231 -28.27 19.71 -38.26
C ALA A 231 -29.68 20.32 -38.27
N LEU A 232 -29.85 21.65 -38.12
CA LEU A 232 -31.14 22.36 -38.13
C LEU A 232 -32.25 21.70 -37.26
N GLY A 233 -31.87 21.01 -36.16
CA GLY A 233 -32.81 20.34 -35.26
C GLY A 233 -33.20 18.91 -35.65
N GLY A 234 -32.57 18.31 -36.67
CA GLY A 234 -32.69 16.89 -37.01
C GLY A 234 -31.82 15.97 -36.12
N PRO A 235 -32.10 14.65 -36.11
CA PRO A 235 -31.31 13.68 -35.34
C PRO A 235 -29.87 13.58 -35.87
N LEU A 236 -28.90 13.63 -34.95
CA LEU A 236 -27.48 13.52 -35.28
C LEU A 236 -27.06 12.05 -35.35
N ASN A 237 -27.02 11.50 -36.56
CA ASN A 237 -26.49 10.15 -36.79
C ASN A 237 -24.96 10.16 -36.82
N GLY A 238 -24.34 10.21 -35.64
CA GLY A 238 -22.91 9.99 -35.43
C GLY A 238 -22.02 11.17 -35.84
N ILE A 239 -21.40 11.83 -34.86
CA ILE A 239 -20.42 12.91 -35.11
C ILE A 239 -19.03 12.27 -35.31
N SER A 240 -18.45 12.45 -36.49
CA SER A 240 -17.08 12.00 -36.81
C SER A 240 -16.05 13.07 -36.42
N LEU A 241 -15.09 12.74 -35.57
CA LEU A 241 -14.05 13.67 -35.07
C LEU A 241 -12.71 13.57 -35.80
N GLY A 242 -12.64 12.81 -36.90
CA GLY A 242 -11.42 12.57 -37.67
C GLY A 242 -10.97 11.09 -37.66
N GLN A 243 -9.85 10.80 -38.34
CA GLN A 243 -9.40 9.42 -38.54
C GLN A 243 -9.01 8.75 -37.22
N GLY A 244 -9.60 7.58 -36.97
CA GLY A 244 -9.27 6.71 -35.85
C GLY A 244 -10.04 6.99 -34.56
N LEU A 245 -10.73 8.12 -34.39
CA LEU A 245 -11.51 8.41 -33.18
C LEU A 245 -12.90 7.74 -33.23
N PRO A 246 -13.47 7.29 -32.10
CA PRO A 246 -14.84 6.78 -32.06
C PRO A 246 -15.84 7.89 -32.41
N ASN A 247 -16.94 7.52 -33.06
CA ASN A 247 -18.03 8.45 -33.34
C ASN A 247 -18.80 8.77 -32.06
N ILE A 248 -19.28 10.01 -31.95
CA ILE A 248 -20.17 10.39 -30.85
C ILE A 248 -21.60 10.11 -31.29
N ASN A 249 -22.29 9.25 -30.56
CA ASN A 249 -23.68 8.93 -30.81
C ASN A 249 -24.55 9.81 -29.92
N ILE A 250 -25.28 10.73 -30.53
CA ILE A 250 -26.13 11.68 -29.80
C ILE A 250 -27.56 11.53 -30.32
N SER A 251 -28.42 10.87 -29.54
CA SER A 251 -29.83 10.66 -29.88
C SER A 251 -30.72 11.90 -29.69
N ARG A 252 -30.29 12.86 -28.85
CA ARG A 252 -31.00 14.11 -28.54
C ARG A 252 -30.07 15.32 -28.57
N SER A 253 -30.58 16.51 -28.85
CA SER A 253 -29.77 17.73 -28.71
C SER A 253 -29.29 17.90 -27.25
N VAL A 254 -27.97 17.95 -27.04
CA VAL A 254 -27.34 18.25 -25.75
C VAL A 254 -27.03 19.74 -25.68
N GLY A 255 -27.43 20.40 -24.59
CA GLY A 255 -27.16 21.84 -24.42
C GLY A 255 -25.73 22.13 -23.99
N LEU A 256 -25.21 23.32 -24.32
CA LEU A 256 -23.89 23.78 -23.87
C LEU A 256 -23.69 23.73 -22.33
N PRO A 257 -24.71 24.04 -21.49
CA PRO A 257 -24.58 23.87 -20.04
C PRO A 257 -24.35 22.42 -19.61
N GLU A 258 -25.00 21.47 -20.27
CA GLU A 258 -24.85 20.04 -20.01
C GLU A 258 -23.48 19.53 -20.44
N LEU A 259 -23.01 19.92 -21.63
CA LEU A 259 -21.66 19.60 -22.12
C LEU A 259 -20.58 20.15 -21.18
N ARG A 260 -20.72 21.40 -20.71
CA ARG A 260 -19.80 22.01 -19.73
C ARG A 260 -19.80 21.25 -18.40
N ARG A 261 -20.96 20.80 -17.94
CA ARG A 261 -21.09 19.98 -16.72
C ARG A 261 -20.38 18.63 -16.90
N LEU A 262 -20.66 17.92 -18.00
CA LEU A 262 -20.03 16.64 -18.33
C LEU A 262 -18.51 16.77 -18.46
N ARG A 263 -18.02 17.82 -19.13
CA ARG A 263 -16.59 18.12 -19.21
C ARG A 263 -15.98 18.37 -17.82
N ARG A 264 -16.62 19.16 -16.97
CA ARG A 264 -16.10 19.42 -15.61
C ARG A 264 -16.05 18.13 -14.78
N THR A 265 -17.08 17.30 -14.87
CA THR A 265 -17.12 15.98 -14.22
C THR A 265 -16.01 15.08 -14.75
N PHE A 266 -15.83 15.01 -16.06
CA PHE A 266 -14.73 14.27 -16.69
C PHE A 266 -13.36 14.77 -16.25
N MET A 267 -13.10 16.08 -16.28
CA MET A 267 -11.84 16.67 -15.82
C MET A 267 -11.58 16.37 -14.34
N LYS A 268 -12.63 16.40 -13.51
CA LYS A 268 -12.54 16.00 -12.11
C LYS A 268 -12.21 14.51 -11.98
N LEU A 269 -12.90 13.64 -12.71
CA LEU A 269 -12.66 12.19 -12.69
C LEU A 269 -11.24 11.88 -13.18
N THR A 270 -10.82 12.41 -14.32
CA THR A 270 -9.51 12.18 -14.95
C THR A 270 -8.38 12.82 -14.16
N GLY A 271 -8.57 14.03 -13.61
CA GLY A 271 -7.62 14.67 -12.70
C GLY A 271 -7.53 14.00 -11.33
N GLN A 272 -8.61 13.35 -10.87
CA GLN A 272 -8.63 12.47 -9.70
C GLN A 272 -8.19 11.03 -10.03
N THR A 273 -7.92 10.69 -11.30
CA THR A 273 -7.42 9.37 -11.72
C THR A 273 -5.93 9.22 -11.42
N SER A 274 -5.55 9.61 -10.22
CA SER A 274 -4.35 9.08 -9.60
C SER A 274 -4.71 7.69 -9.06
N LEU A 275 -4.29 6.67 -9.81
CA LEU A 275 -3.71 5.40 -9.31
C LEU A 275 -4.55 4.09 -9.26
N SER A 276 -5.81 4.02 -9.72
CA SER A 276 -6.45 2.70 -10.04
C SER A 276 -7.26 2.66 -11.33
N GLY A 277 -7.53 3.81 -11.92
CA GLY A 277 -8.10 3.89 -13.27
C GLY A 277 -7.02 3.77 -14.35
N ARG A 278 -7.49 3.65 -15.60
CA ARG A 278 -6.67 3.72 -16.80
C ARG A 278 -5.71 4.93 -16.69
N PRO A 279 -4.44 4.80 -17.08
CA PRO A 279 -3.48 5.91 -16.99
C PRO A 279 -4.07 7.18 -17.60
N PRO A 280 -3.69 8.38 -17.08
CA PRO A 280 -4.06 9.62 -17.72
C PRO A 280 -3.58 9.57 -19.19
N PRO A 281 -4.32 10.20 -20.11
CA PRO A 281 -3.98 10.16 -21.51
C PRO A 281 -2.56 10.70 -21.73
N SER A 282 -1.77 9.95 -22.51
CA SER A 282 -0.38 10.27 -22.81
C SER A 282 -0.24 11.34 -23.90
N ASP A 283 -1.32 11.57 -24.66
CA ASP A 283 -1.38 12.50 -25.78
C ASP A 283 -2.80 13.04 -25.99
N ALA A 284 -2.94 14.06 -26.85
CA ALA A 284 -4.22 14.69 -27.14
C ALA A 284 -5.25 13.70 -27.74
N ASP A 285 -4.82 12.75 -28.56
CA ASP A 285 -5.74 11.81 -29.22
C ASP A 285 -6.31 10.77 -28.26
N SER A 286 -5.51 10.27 -27.33
CA SER A 286 -5.99 9.41 -26.24
C SER A 286 -6.93 10.16 -25.31
N ALA A 287 -6.67 11.45 -25.04
CA ALA A 287 -7.59 12.30 -24.28
C ALA A 287 -8.94 12.47 -24.98
N LYS A 288 -8.93 12.75 -26.29
CA LYS A 288 -10.15 12.81 -27.12
C LYS A 288 -10.92 11.51 -27.07
N ARG A 289 -10.26 10.36 -27.29
CA ARG A 289 -10.90 9.03 -27.22
C ARG A 289 -11.56 8.77 -25.87
N MET A 290 -10.85 9.06 -24.78
CA MET A 290 -11.38 8.85 -23.43
C MET A 290 -12.59 9.72 -23.15
N PHE A 291 -12.55 10.99 -23.56
CA PHE A 291 -13.68 11.89 -23.38
C PHE A 291 -14.90 11.51 -24.24
N VAL A 292 -14.69 11.12 -25.50
CA VAL A 292 -15.77 10.63 -26.38
C VAL A 292 -16.44 9.38 -25.79
N ASN A 293 -15.67 8.41 -25.32
CA ASN A 293 -16.23 7.21 -24.70
C ASN A 293 -17.02 7.55 -23.43
N TYR A 294 -16.54 8.52 -22.64
CA TYR A 294 -17.29 9.03 -21.48
C TYR A 294 -18.61 9.67 -21.91
N LEU A 295 -18.60 10.53 -22.92
CA LEU A 295 -19.81 11.15 -23.44
C LEU A 295 -20.83 10.12 -23.94
N ASN A 296 -20.41 9.16 -24.76
CA ASN A 296 -21.30 8.10 -25.24
C ASN A 296 -21.94 7.34 -24.07
N ARG A 297 -21.17 7.00 -23.02
CA ARG A 297 -21.72 6.31 -21.84
C ARG A 297 -22.78 7.13 -21.10
N GLU A 298 -22.50 8.41 -20.82
CA GLU A 298 -23.40 9.27 -20.03
C GLU A 298 -24.62 9.74 -20.83
N LEU A 299 -24.48 9.87 -22.15
CA LEU A 299 -25.57 10.25 -23.04
C LEU A 299 -26.46 9.05 -23.40
N ASP A 300 -25.91 7.84 -23.49
CA ASP A 300 -26.71 6.61 -23.68
C ASP A 300 -27.53 6.24 -22.44
N THR A 301 -27.03 6.55 -21.23
CA THR A 301 -27.74 6.25 -19.96
C THR A 301 -28.85 7.22 -19.61
N THR A 302 -28.99 8.34 -20.34
CA THR A 302 -30.05 9.34 -20.13
C THR A 302 -31.14 9.31 -21.21
N ALA A 303 -31.16 8.26 -22.03
CA ALA A 303 -32.19 7.97 -23.02
C ALA A 303 -33.26 7.00 -22.49
#